data_AF-A0A519WXQ9-F1
#
_entry.id   AF-A0A519WXQ9-F1
#
_cell.length_a   1.000
_cell.length_b   1.000
_cell.length_c   1.000
_cell.angle_alpha   90.00
_cell.angle_beta   90.00
_cell.angle_gamma   90.00
#
_symmetry.space_group_name_H-M   'P 1'
#
loop_
_entity.id
_entity.type
_entity.pdbx_description
1 polymer ?
#
loop_
_entity_poly.entity_id
_entity_poly.type
_entity_poly.pdbx_seq_one_letter_code
_entity_poly.pdbx_strand_id
1 'polypeptide(L)'
;MPNSLKPNKSTVFKYKINECLLKFNVVDHKEIMRRLPDLLGISRNTFHNYRKLLSGSKQDIPHEKVVIFEDLFELGRGELLNDVIQTESIRVILTRD
;
A
#
# COMPACT_ATOMS: atom_id res chain seq x y z
N MET A 1 26.59 13.55 25.57
CA MET A 1 26.15 13.51 24.16
C MET A 1 24.94 12.59 24.07
N PRO A 2 23.70 13.08 23.91
CA PRO A 2 22.59 12.16 23.67
C PRO A 2 22.70 11.63 22.24
N ASN A 3 22.90 10.33 22.15
CA ASN A 3 22.95 9.57 20.91
C ASN A 3 21.62 9.70 20.18
N SER A 4 21.69 10.08 18.90
CA SER A 4 20.54 10.19 18.00
C SER A 4 19.78 8.86 17.95
N LEU A 5 18.51 8.88 18.36
CA LEU A 5 17.56 7.78 18.14
C LEU A 5 17.43 7.56 16.64
N LYS A 6 18.03 6.47 16.14
CA LYS A 6 17.77 5.98 14.78
C LYS A 6 16.26 5.69 14.69
N PRO A 7 15.54 6.19 13.67
CA PRO A 7 14.11 5.92 13.55
C PRO A 7 13.91 4.40 13.47
N ASN A 8 13.09 3.92 14.40
CA ASN A 8 12.68 2.54 14.56
C ASN A 8 12.24 1.97 13.19
N LYS A 9 12.75 0.79 12.80
CA LYS A 9 12.24 0.06 11.64
C LYS A 9 10.74 -0.13 11.85
N SER A 10 9.90 0.55 11.06
CA SER A 10 8.46 0.37 11.15
C SER A 10 8.13 -1.11 10.92
N THR A 11 7.49 -1.75 11.90
CA THR A 11 6.96 -3.11 11.76
C THR A 11 5.65 -3.13 10.97
N VAL A 12 5.13 -1.94 10.61
CA VAL A 12 3.86 -1.74 9.92
C VAL A 12 4.08 -1.67 8.41
N PHE A 13 3.24 -2.38 7.65
CA PHE A 13 3.22 -2.31 6.20
C PHE A 13 2.57 -1.01 5.72
N LYS A 14 3.11 -0.41 4.67
CA LYS A 14 2.60 0.81 4.02
C LYS A 14 1.20 0.60 3.43
N TYR A 15 0.93 -0.59 2.92
CA TYR A 15 -0.33 -0.97 2.30
C TYR A 15 -0.95 -2.18 3.00
N LYS A 16 -2.28 -2.20 3.15
CA LYS A 16 -3.03 -3.29 3.81
C LYS A 16 -3.31 -4.51 2.93
N ILE A 17 -2.52 -4.71 1.87
CA ILE A 17 -2.66 -5.85 0.92
C ILE A 17 -2.66 -7.19 1.66
N ASN A 18 -1.78 -7.38 2.66
CA ASN A 18 -1.75 -8.61 3.45
C ASN A 18 -3.05 -8.82 4.24
N GLU A 19 -3.61 -7.77 4.82
CA GLU A 19 -4.85 -7.83 5.60
C GLU A 19 -6.04 -8.17 4.69
N CYS A 20 -6.09 -7.61 3.49
CA CYS A 20 -7.08 -8.00 2.49
C CYS A 20 -6.96 -9.47 2.11
N LEU A 21 -5.74 -9.97 1.88
CA LEU A 21 -5.50 -11.37 1.51
C LEU A 21 -5.87 -12.36 2.63
N LEU A 22 -5.77 -11.97 3.90
CA LEU A 22 -6.14 -12.82 5.05
C LEU A 22 -7.65 -13.07 5.17
N LYS A 23 -8.49 -12.29 4.46
CA LYS A 23 -9.94 -12.51 4.44
C LYS A 23 -10.35 -13.76 3.63
N PHE A 24 -9.44 -14.29 2.80
CA PHE A 24 -9.70 -15.45 1.97
C PHE A 24 -9.20 -16.74 2.65
N ASN A 25 -9.87 -17.86 2.37
CA ASN A 25 -9.40 -19.17 2.85
C ASN A 25 -8.08 -19.59 2.18
N VAL A 26 -7.44 -20.65 2.67
CA VAL A 26 -6.12 -21.09 2.21
C VAL A 26 -6.08 -21.47 0.72
N VAL A 27 -7.17 -22.09 0.21
CA VAL A 27 -7.26 -22.52 -1.19
C VAL A 27 -7.35 -21.31 -2.10
N ASP A 28 -8.24 -20.38 -1.79
CA ASP A 28 -8.43 -19.14 -2.53
C ASP A 28 -7.20 -18.25 -2.44
N HIS A 29 -6.56 -18.17 -1.27
CA HIS A 29 -5.32 -17.42 -1.09
C HIS A 29 -4.23 -17.90 -2.04
N LYS A 30 -4.04 -19.22 -2.20
CA LYS A 30 -3.03 -19.76 -3.13
C LYS A 30 -3.33 -19.38 -4.58
N GLU A 31 -4.60 -19.40 -4.96
CA GLU A 31 -5.01 -19.05 -6.32
C GLU A 31 -4.91 -17.53 -6.59
N ILE A 32 -5.29 -16.70 -5.62
CA ILE A 32 -5.14 -15.25 -5.68
C ILE A 32 -3.65 -14.90 -5.82
N MET A 33 -2.79 -15.49 -5.00
CA MET A 33 -1.33 -15.26 -5.07
C MET A 33 -0.74 -15.64 -6.44
N ARG A 34 -1.40 -16.56 -7.18
CA ARG A 34 -1.00 -16.97 -8.51
C ARG A 34 -1.52 -16.03 -9.60
N ARG A 35 -2.79 -15.63 -9.54
CA ARG A 35 -3.46 -14.85 -10.61
C ARG A 35 -3.37 -13.34 -10.46
N LEU A 36 -3.32 -12.83 -9.24
CA LEU A 36 -3.33 -11.39 -8.96
C LEU A 36 -2.17 -10.62 -9.61
N PRO A 37 -0.92 -11.15 -9.63
CA PRO A 37 0.17 -10.51 -10.37
C PRO A 37 -0.13 -10.39 -11.87
N ASP A 38 -0.75 -11.41 -12.47
CA ASP A 38 -1.08 -11.43 -13.89
C ASP A 38 -2.17 -10.39 -14.21
N LEU A 39 -3.20 -10.27 -13.36
CA LEU A 39 -4.24 -9.24 -13.47
C LEU A 39 -3.68 -7.82 -13.38
N LEU A 40 -2.66 -7.63 -12.55
CA LEU A 40 -1.97 -6.35 -12.39
C LEU A 40 -0.94 -6.08 -13.51
N GLY A 41 -0.64 -7.06 -14.36
CA GLY A 41 0.40 -6.98 -15.37
C GLY A 41 1.80 -6.84 -14.78
N ILE A 42 2.07 -7.45 -13.63
CA ILE A 42 3.37 -7.37 -12.92
C ILE A 42 3.94 -8.76 -12.63
N SER A 43 5.26 -8.82 -12.42
CA SER A 43 5.90 -10.05 -11.97
C SER A 43 5.46 -10.45 -10.56
N ARG A 44 5.51 -11.75 -10.24
CA ARG A 44 5.28 -12.25 -8.86
C ARG A 44 6.23 -11.61 -7.85
N ASN A 45 7.48 -11.35 -8.25
CA ASN A 45 8.46 -10.70 -7.39
C ASN A 45 8.04 -9.25 -7.06
N THR A 46 7.57 -8.50 -8.08
CA THR A 46 7.03 -7.16 -7.89
C THR A 46 5.85 -7.18 -6.93
N PHE A 47 4.93 -8.12 -7.10
CA PHE A 47 3.80 -8.30 -6.19
C PHE A 47 4.25 -8.62 -4.75
N HIS A 48 5.23 -9.51 -4.58
CA HIS A 48 5.82 -9.80 -3.27
C HIS A 48 6.47 -8.57 -2.62
N ASN A 49 7.10 -7.71 -3.41
CA ASN A 49 7.68 -6.47 -2.91
C ASN A 49 6.59 -5.49 -2.47
N TYR A 50 5.53 -5.33 -3.27
CA TYR A 50 4.41 -4.44 -2.95
C TYR A 50 3.77 -4.78 -1.61
N ARG A 51 3.46 -6.05 -1.35
CA ARG A 51 2.87 -6.49 -0.06
C ARG A 51 3.83 -6.42 1.13
N LYS A 52 5.12 -6.14 0.91
CA LYS A 52 6.15 -6.03 1.95
C LYS A 52 6.66 -4.60 2.13
N LEU A 53 6.14 -3.63 1.37
CA LEU A 53 6.49 -2.23 1.56
C LEU A 53 6.17 -1.80 2.98
N LEU A 54 7.17 -1.25 3.67
CA LEU A 54 7.04 -0.75 5.03
C LEU A 54 6.62 0.73 5.00
N SER A 55 5.86 1.14 6.02
CA SER A 55 5.52 2.56 6.20
C SER A 55 6.79 3.41 6.27
N GLY A 56 6.75 4.63 5.71
CA GLY A 56 7.91 5.50 5.59
C GLY A 56 8.95 5.09 4.52
N SER A 57 8.76 3.98 3.81
CA SER A 57 9.61 3.65 2.66
C SER A 57 9.45 4.68 1.54
N LYS A 58 10.57 5.05 0.92
CA LYS A 58 10.60 5.89 -0.31
C LYS A 58 10.02 5.17 -1.52
N GLN A 59 10.02 3.83 -1.50
CA GLN A 59 9.44 3.05 -2.58
C GLN A 59 7.91 3.13 -2.51
N ASP A 60 7.29 3.08 -3.69
CA ASP A 60 5.85 3.11 -3.79
C ASP A 60 5.29 2.16 -4.84
N ILE A 61 4.01 1.85 -4.69
CA ILE A 61 3.22 1.17 -5.71
C ILE A 61 2.76 2.25 -6.70
N PRO A 62 2.88 2.04 -8.02
CA PRO A 62 2.32 2.95 -9.00
C PRO A 62 0.82 3.16 -8.75
N HIS A 63 0.35 4.40 -8.83
CA HIS A 63 -1.03 4.76 -8.50
C HIS A 63 -2.08 3.91 -9.24
N GLU A 64 -1.86 3.66 -10.54
CA GLU A 64 -2.73 2.79 -11.34
C GLU A 64 -2.91 1.40 -10.69
N LYS A 65 -1.83 0.81 -10.16
CA LYS A 65 -1.90 -0.50 -9.50
C LYS A 65 -2.61 -0.41 -8.15
N VAL A 66 -2.44 0.70 -7.42
CA VAL A 66 -3.18 0.95 -6.18
C VAL A 66 -4.69 1.00 -6.45
N VAL A 67 -5.13 1.71 -7.49
CA VAL A 67 -6.55 1.78 -7.86
C VAL A 67 -7.09 0.40 -8.24
N ILE A 68 -6.35 -0.37 -9.04
CA ILE A 68 -6.76 -1.74 -9.38
C ILE A 68 -6.87 -2.62 -8.13
N PHE A 69 -5.95 -2.50 -7.17
CA PHE A 69 -6.05 -3.22 -5.90
C PHE A 69 -7.29 -2.82 -5.10
N GLU A 70 -7.60 -1.53 -5.04
CA GLU A 70 -8.79 -1.01 -4.34
C GLU A 70 -10.07 -1.60 -4.96
N ASP A 71 -10.18 -1.57 -6.28
CA ASP A 71 -11.32 -2.16 -6.99
C ASP A 71 -11.41 -3.69 -6.75
N LEU A 72 -10.29 -4.42 -6.83
CA LEU A 72 -10.26 -5.88 -6.64
C LEU A 72 -10.56 -6.32 -5.20
N PHE A 73 -10.29 -5.46 -4.21
CA PHE A 73 -10.57 -5.73 -2.80
C PHE A 73 -11.83 -5.02 -2.29
N GLU A 74 -12.60 -4.38 -3.18
CA GLU A 74 -13.82 -3.62 -2.84
C GLU A 74 -13.58 -2.54 -1.77
N LEU A 75 -12.45 -1.83 -1.88
CA LEU A 75 -12.08 -0.72 -1.00
C LEU A 75 -12.43 0.63 -1.62
N GLY A 76 -12.64 1.63 -0.78
CA GLY A 76 -12.73 3.02 -1.20
C GLY A 76 -11.39 3.58 -1.69
N ARG A 77 -11.43 4.69 -2.43
CA ARG A 77 -10.22 5.35 -2.94
C ARG A 77 -9.32 5.81 -1.80
N GLY A 78 -8.04 5.43 -1.87
CA GLY A 78 -7.04 5.73 -0.86
C GLY A 78 -7.09 4.81 0.37
N GLU A 79 -8.07 3.92 0.47
CA GLU A 79 -8.22 3.03 1.62
C GLU A 79 -7.23 1.86 1.61
N LEU A 80 -6.52 1.60 0.51
CA LEU A 80 -5.47 0.57 0.52
C LEU A 80 -4.26 0.99 1.36
N LEU A 81 -4.02 2.29 1.52
CA LEU A 81 -2.92 2.82 2.32
C LEU A 81 -3.24 2.62 3.82
N ASN A 82 -2.22 2.27 4.61
CA ASN A 82 -2.34 2.22 6.07
C ASN A 82 -2.11 3.59 6.74
N ASP A 83 -1.47 4.51 6.03
CA ASP A 83 -1.16 5.84 6.52
C ASP A 83 -2.27 6.85 6.16
N VAL A 84 -2.48 7.84 7.02
CA VAL A 84 -3.37 8.96 6.74
C VAL A 84 -2.63 9.99 5.90
N ILE A 85 -3.12 10.26 4.69
CA ILE A 85 -2.60 11.35 3.86
C ILE A 85 -3.12 12.66 4.45
N GLN A 86 -2.24 13.37 5.17
CA GLN A 86 -2.51 14.74 5.60
C GLN A 86 -2.02 15.69 4.50
N THR A 87 -2.96 16.35 3.83
CA THR A 87 -2.65 17.38 2.84
C THR A 87 -3.45 18.65 3.17
N GLU A 88 -2.80 19.80 3.11
CA GLU A 88 -3.49 21.08 3.20
C GLU A 88 -4.43 21.22 1.99
N SER A 89 -5.62 21.77 2.23
CA SER A 89 -6.55 22.03 1.13
C SER A 89 -5.92 22.98 0.11
N ILE A 90 -5.93 22.58 -1.17
CA ILE A 90 -5.43 23.41 -2.28
C ILE A 90 -6.08 24.80 -2.26
N ARG A 91 -7.33 24.92 -1.81
CA ARG A 91 -8.01 26.22 -1.68
C ARG A 91 -7.26 27.15 -0.74
N VAL A 92 -6.73 26.65 0.38
CA VAL A 92 -5.95 27.44 1.34
C VAL A 92 -4.65 27.92 0.71
N ILE A 93 -4.04 27.12 -0.17
CA ILE A 93 -2.82 27.49 -0.89
C ILE A 93 -3.12 28.57 -1.94
N LEU A 94 -4.20 28.40 -2.71
CA LEU A 94 -4.57 29.30 -3.80
C LEU A 94 -5.12 30.66 -3.33
N THR A 95 -5.44 30.81 -2.04
CA THR A 95 -5.94 32.07 -1.44
C THR A 95 -4.91 32.76 -0.53
N ARG A 96 -3.64 32.32 -0.52
CA ARG A 96 -2.56 33.06 0.13
C ARG A 96 -2.13 34.20 -0.79
N ASP A 97 -2.78 35.36 -0.64
CA ASP A 97 -2.33 36.64 -1.19
C ASP A 97 -1.02 37.10 -0.50
#